data_AF-A0A194X2Y8-F1
#
_entry.id   AF-A0A194X2Y8-F1
#
_cell.length_a   1.000
_cell.length_b   1.000
_cell.length_c   1.000
_cell.angle_alpha   90.00
_cell.angle_beta   90.00
_cell.angle_gamma   90.00
#
_symmetry.space_group_name_H-M   'P 1'
#
loop_
_entity.id
_entity.type
_entity.pdbx_description
1 polymer ?
#
loop_
_entity_poly.entity_id
_entity_poly.type
_entity_poly.pdbx_seq_one_letter_code
_entity_poly.pdbx_strand_id
1 'polypeptide(L)'
;MASIPSAVAGKILRNFVVISGSAVGGVFAVYEIFNIAIRKQMAENERGHLKIYNTIVHPEQDRLDTIFDRTKLLNQAKEKKPWNRTLAEKERVRT
;
A
#
# COMPACT_ATOMS: atom_id res chain seq x y z
N MET A 1 -60.02 16.38 0.68
CA MET A 1 -58.61 16.10 0.37
C MET A 1 -58.27 16.82 -0.92
N ALA A 2 -57.44 17.88 -0.87
CA ALA A 2 -57.06 18.60 -2.08
C ALA A 2 -56.10 17.73 -2.90
N SER A 3 -56.52 17.30 -4.09
CA SER A 3 -55.66 16.60 -5.02
C SER A 3 -54.63 17.58 -5.57
N ILE A 4 -53.35 17.24 -5.43
CA ILE A 4 -52.25 18.03 -6.00
C ILE A 4 -52.45 18.02 -7.52
N PRO A 5 -52.51 19.19 -8.19
CA PRO A 5 -52.62 19.24 -9.64
C PRO A 5 -51.47 18.46 -10.28
N SER A 6 -51.75 17.63 -11.29
CA SER A 6 -50.75 16.74 -11.92
C SER A 6 -49.48 17.48 -12.38
N ALA A 7 -49.62 18.74 -12.80
CA ALA A 7 -48.53 19.63 -13.17
C ALA A 7 -47.59 20.01 -12.00
N VAL A 8 -48.13 20.10 -10.78
CA VAL A 8 -47.35 20.37 -9.55
C VAL A 8 -46.63 19.10 -9.08
N ALA A 9 -47.31 17.95 -9.14
CA ALA A 9 -46.70 16.65 -8.83
C ALA A 9 -45.52 16.32 -9.76
N GLY A 10 -45.64 16.59 -11.07
CA GLY A 10 -44.55 16.41 -12.03
C GLY A 10 -43.34 17.29 -11.77
N LYS A 11 -43.54 18.55 -11.32
CA LYS A 11 -42.46 19.46 -10.94
C LYS A 11 -41.73 19.01 -9.68
N ILE A 12 -42.47 18.53 -8.68
CA ILE A 12 -41.89 18.01 -7.43
C ILE A 12 -41.04 16.77 -7.72
N LEU A 13 -41.55 15.83 -8.51
CA LEU A 13 -40.81 14.63 -8.89
C LEU A 13 -39.52 14.96 -9.66
N ARG A 14 -39.60 15.89 -10.63
CA ARG A 14 -38.42 16.33 -11.39
C ARG A 14 -37.34 16.92 -10.48
N ASN A 15 -37.73 17.80 -9.56
CA ASN A 15 -36.79 18.44 -8.64
C ASN A 15 -36.18 17.41 -7.67
N PHE A 16 -36.98 16.47 -7.19
CA PHE A 16 -36.49 15.40 -6.32
C PHE A 16 -35.43 14.53 -7.02
N VAL A 17 -35.68 14.15 -8.28
CA VAL A 17 -34.72 13.36 -9.09
C VAL A 17 -33.43 14.14 -9.33
N VAL A 18 -33.52 15.43 -9.65
CA VAL A 18 -32.33 16.26 -9.87
C VAL A 18 -31.51 16.41 -8.59
N ILE A 19 -32.15 16.68 -7.44
CA ILE A 19 -31.46 16.86 -6.16
C ILE A 19 -30.83 15.55 -5.70
N SER A 20 -31.55 14.43 -5.79
CA SER A 20 -31.03 13.12 -5.39
C SER A 20 -29.89 12.67 -6.31
N GLY A 21 -30.03 12.83 -7.63
CA GLY A 21 -28.97 12.51 -8.59
C GLY A 21 -27.71 13.35 -8.41
N SER A 22 -27.85 14.65 -8.16
CA SER A 22 -26.71 15.53 -7.90
C SER A 22 -26.04 15.26 -6.55
N ALA A 23 -26.81 14.93 -5.51
CA ALA A 23 -26.25 14.52 -4.22
C ALA A 23 -25.44 13.23 -4.34
N VAL A 24 -25.97 12.21 -5.01
CA VAL A 24 -25.26 10.94 -5.24
C VAL A 24 -24.01 11.16 -6.10
N GLY A 25 -24.15 11.87 -7.23
CA GLY A 25 -23.01 12.19 -8.09
C GLY A 25 -21.89 12.97 -7.38
N GLY A 26 -22.26 13.91 -6.50
CA GLY A 26 -21.31 14.65 -5.68
C GLY A 26 -20.52 13.76 -4.72
N VAL A 27 -21.18 12.81 -4.06
CA VAL A 27 -20.50 11.86 -3.15
C VAL A 27 -19.50 10.99 -3.91
N PHE A 28 -19.86 10.47 -5.08
CA PHE A 28 -18.95 9.68 -5.92
C PHE A 28 -17.74 10.49 -6.40
N ALA A 29 -17.94 11.73 -6.83
CA ALA A 29 -16.85 12.61 -7.25
C ALA A 29 -15.86 12.89 -6.11
N VAL A 30 -16.38 13.16 -4.90
CA VAL A 30 -15.54 13.39 -3.71
C VAL A 30 -14.77 12.12 -3.34
N TYR A 31 -15.43 10.95 -3.37
CA TYR A 31 -14.79 9.67 -3.09
C TYR A 31 -13.61 9.36 -4.03
N GLU A 32 -13.78 9.61 -5.34
CA GLU A 32 -12.69 9.45 -6.31
C GLU A 32 -11.53 10.43 -6.08
N ILE A 33 -11.81 11.69 -5.73
CA ILE A 33 -10.77 12.67 -5.38
C ILE A 33 -9.95 12.18 -4.17
N PHE A 34 -10.62 11.67 -3.13
CA PHE A 34 -9.94 11.11 -1.96
C PHE A 34 -9.10 9.89 -2.33
N ASN A 35 -9.62 8.97 -3.15
CA ASN A 35 -8.87 7.81 -3.62
C ASN A 35 -7.61 8.21 -4.41
N ILE A 36 -7.71 9.20 -5.29
CA ILE A 36 -6.56 9.72 -6.04
C ILE A 36 -5.53 10.35 -5.09
N ALA A 37 -5.97 11.12 -4.10
CA ALA A 37 -5.09 11.73 -3.11
C ALA A 37 -4.35 10.67 -2.29
N ILE A 38 -5.05 9.63 -1.81
CA ILE A 38 -4.44 8.52 -1.06
C ILE A 38 -3.41 7.77 -1.92
N ARG A 39 -3.72 7.48 -3.19
CA ARG A 39 -2.78 6.81 -4.10
C ARG A 39 -1.52 7.66 -4.34
N LYS A 40 -1.65 8.97 -4.50
CA LYS A 40 -0.50 9.88 -4.64
C LYS A 40 0.37 9.88 -3.39
N GLN A 41 -0.25 9.95 -2.21
CA GLN A 41 0.46 9.91 -0.94
C GLN A 41 1.22 8.58 -0.73
N MET A 42 0.60 7.45 -1.08
CA MET A 42 1.28 6.15 -1.03
C MET A 42 2.46 6.08 -2.01
N ALA A 43 2.32 6.60 -3.23
CA ALA A 43 3.40 6.64 -4.21
C ALA A 43 4.57 7.54 -3.77
N GLU A 44 4.30 8.66 -3.08
CA GLU A 44 5.33 9.50 -2.48
C GLU A 44 6.05 8.79 -1.34
N ASN A 45 5.31 8.07 -0.49
CA ASN A 45 5.89 7.26 0.58
C ASN A 45 6.78 6.14 0.03
N GLU A 46 6.34 5.41 -1.00
CA GLU A 46 7.16 4.38 -1.67
C GLU A 46 8.46 4.95 -2.25
N ARG A 47 8.40 6.12 -2.90
CA ARG A 47 9.60 6.82 -3.38
C ARG A 47 10.52 7.23 -2.22
N GLY A 48 9.96 7.64 -1.10
CA GLY A 48 10.69 7.91 0.14
C GLY A 48 11.42 6.68 0.65
N HIS A 49 10.77 5.52 0.68
CA HIS A 49 11.38 4.25 1.08
C HIS A 49 12.50 3.81 0.15
N LEU A 50 12.35 3.97 -1.17
CA LEU A 50 13.40 3.68 -2.15
C LEU A 50 14.60 4.61 -1.99
N LYS A 51 14.35 5.90 -1.71
CA LYS A 51 15.42 6.87 -1.43
C LYS A 51 16.17 6.50 -0.15
N ILE A 52 15.46 6.12 0.91
CA ILE A 52 16.06 5.67 2.18
C ILE A 52 16.88 4.38 1.95
N TYR A 53 16.33 3.41 1.21
CA TYR A 53 17.03 2.17 0.87
C TYR A 53 18.35 2.44 0.16
N ASN A 54 18.35 3.31 -0.87
CA ASN A 54 19.56 3.68 -1.60
C ASN A 54 20.55 4.53 -0.77
N THR A 55 20.12 5.19 0.31
CA THR A 55 21.03 5.92 1.21
C THR A 55 21.66 5.03 2.28
N ILE A 56 21.11 3.84 2.52
CA ILE A 56 21.73 2.85 3.40
C ILE A 56 22.79 2.15 2.57
N VAL A 57 24.07 2.34 2.92
CA VAL A 57 25.19 1.61 2.34
C VAL A 57 24.87 0.11 2.41
N HIS A 58 24.55 -0.48 1.27
CA HIS A 58 24.47 -1.92 1.17
C HIS A 58 25.89 -2.46 1.31
N PRO A 59 26.11 -3.59 1.99
CA PRO A 59 27.40 -4.26 1.91
C PRO A 59 27.65 -4.58 0.43
N GLU A 60 28.56 -3.83 -0.20
CA GLU A 60 29.00 -4.12 -1.56
C GLU A 60 29.56 -5.53 -1.56
N GLN A 61 28.98 -6.41 -2.36
CA GLN A 61 29.55 -7.72 -2.58
C GLN A 61 30.78 -7.51 -3.46
N ASP A 62 31.97 -7.59 -2.88
CA ASP A 62 33.20 -7.57 -3.65
C ASP A 62 33.13 -8.74 -4.66
N ARG A 63 33.41 -8.45 -5.92
CA ARG A 63 33.39 -9.48 -6.97
C ARG A 63 34.49 -10.51 -6.76
N LEU A 64 35.50 -10.17 -5.95
CA LEU A 64 36.57 -11.06 -5.52
C LEU A 64 36.21 -11.92 -4.30
N ASP A 65 35.09 -11.65 -3.61
CA ASP A 65 34.63 -12.49 -2.51
C ASP A 65 34.29 -13.88 -3.06
N THR A 66 35.05 -14.86 -2.60
CA THR A 66 34.86 -16.24 -3.02
C THR A 66 33.54 -16.78 -2.46
N ILE A 67 33.06 -17.88 -3.05
CA ILE A 67 31.87 -18.59 -2.54
C ILE A 67 32.05 -18.99 -1.05
N PHE A 68 33.29 -19.22 -0.61
CA PHE A 68 33.61 -19.52 0.78
C PHE A 68 33.44 -18.31 1.70
N ASP A 69 33.85 -17.11 1.27
CA ASP A 69 33.65 -15.86 2.03
C ASP A 69 32.17 -15.51 2.14
N ARG A 70 31.39 -15.74 1.07
CA ARG A 70 29.93 -15.59 1.10
C ARG A 70 29.26 -16.52 2.12
N THR A 71 29.73 -17.76 2.20
CA THR A 71 29.21 -18.74 3.17
C THR A 71 29.52 -18.29 4.61
N LYS A 72 30.71 -17.75 4.85
CA LYS A 72 31.10 -17.19 6.15
C LYS A 72 30.25 -15.97 6.52
N LEU A 73 30.04 -15.03 5.61
CA LEU A 73 29.18 -13.86 5.81
C LEU A 73 27.73 -14.27 6.06
N LEU A 74 27.22 -15.25 5.33
CA LEU A 74 25.87 -15.79 5.53
C LEU A 74 25.72 -16.43 6.91
N ASN A 75 26.72 -17.21 7.34
CA ASN A 75 26.73 -17.81 8.67
C ASN A 75 26.78 -16.77 9.78
N GLN A 76 27.59 -15.71 9.62
CA GLN A 76 27.61 -14.56 10.55
C GLN A 76 26.28 -13.81 10.59
N ALA A 77 25.62 -13.63 9.44
CA ALA A 77 24.29 -13.01 9.38
C ALA A 77 23.24 -13.88 10.09
N LYS A 78 23.33 -15.20 9.94
CA LYS A 78 22.47 -16.19 10.61
C LYS A 78 22.75 -16.31 12.11
N GLU A 79 23.97 -16.01 12.57
CA GLU A 79 24.28 -15.88 14.01
C GLU A 79 23.58 -14.66 14.63
N LYS A 80 23.62 -13.51 13.94
CA LYS A 80 22.92 -12.30 14.39
C LYS A 80 21.40 -12.43 14.34
N LYS A 81 20.87 -13.24 13.41
CA LYS A 81 19.43 -13.47 13.20
C LYS A 81 19.11 -14.98 13.20
N PRO A 82 19.00 -15.60 14.38
CA PRO A 82 18.88 -17.06 14.52
C PRO A 82 17.58 -17.65 13.93
N TRP A 83 16.55 -16.84 13.68
CA TRP A 83 15.35 -17.28 12.98
C TRP A 83 15.57 -17.56 11.49
N ASN A 84 16.66 -17.05 10.88
CA ASN A 84 17.03 -17.34 9.49
C ASN A 84 17.82 -18.65 9.32
N ARG A 85 18.08 -19.39 10.41
CA ARG A 85 18.73 -20.71 10.35
C ARG A 85 17.73 -21.78 9.94
N THR A 86 18.17 -22.70 9.10
CA THR A 86 17.39 -23.89 8.74
C THR A 86 17.29 -24.86 9.92
N LEU A 87 16.36 -25.81 9.87
CA LEU A 87 16.19 -26.82 10.94
C LEU A 87 17.46 -27.66 11.13
N ALA A 88 18.08 -28.12 10.04
CA ALA A 88 19.32 -28.88 10.07
C ALA A 88 20.50 -28.08 10.69
N GLU A 89 20.55 -26.76 10.47
CA GLU A 89 21.56 -25.89 11.09
C GLU A 89 21.33 -25.72 12.60
N LYS A 90 20.07 -25.69 13.04
CA LYS A 90 19.73 -25.62 14.47
C LYS A 90 20.12 -26.90 15.20
N GLU A 91 19.94 -28.06 14.57
CA GLU A 91 20.31 -29.36 15.14
C GLU A 91 21.83 -29.48 15.32
N ARG A 92 22.63 -29.03 14.34
CA ARG A 92 24.11 -29.03 14.41
C ARG A 92 24.71 -28.12 15.48
N VAL A 93 23.99 -27.09 15.91
CA VAL A 93 24.43 -26.19 17.00
C VAL A 93 24.01 -26.71 18.37
N ARG A 94 23.01 -27.59 18.40
CA ARG A 94 22.49 -28.23 19.61
C ARG A 94 23.29 -29.49 20.00
N THR A 95 23.99 -30.09 19.04
CA THR A 95 24.90 -31.23 19.25
C THR A 95 26.30 -30.74 19.60
#